data_AF-A0A7K4JUB7-F1
#
_entry.id   AF-A0A7K4JUB7-F1
#
_cell.length_a   1.000
_cell.length_b   1.000
_cell.length_c   1.000
_cell.angle_alpha   90.00
_cell.angle_beta   90.00
_cell.angle_gamma   90.00
#
_symmetry.space_group_name_H-M   'P 1'
#
loop_
_entity.id
_entity.type
_entity.pdbx_description
1 polymer ?
#
loop_
_entity_poly.entity_id
_entity_poly.type
_entity_poly.pdbx_seq_one_letter_code
_entity_poly.pdbx_strand_id
1 'polypeptide(L)'
;DIDDVGHKYYLELVLEDLLDKDNTVNCTAEVLYHLGNKNLAPDVQFTIDGELKNTDEADKIFYNRLKSLEKELVAENIPDSHGNVSPELEPIHLLAWAASGYVIRQNSTENTTFHLAQIKHVKQV
;
A
#
# COMPACT_ATOMS: atom_id res chain seq x y z
N ASP A 1 -0.55 -27.18 0.11
CA ASP A 1 -0.43 -27.21 -1.36
C ASP A 1 -1.76 -27.57 -1.98
N ILE A 2 -2.05 -27.00 -3.15
CA ILE A 2 -3.21 -27.35 -3.97
C ILE A 2 -2.66 -27.91 -5.28
N ASP A 3 -2.89 -29.20 -5.51
CA ASP A 3 -2.42 -29.93 -6.69
C ASP A 3 -2.82 -29.19 -7.97
N ASP A 4 -1.86 -29.08 -8.91
CA ASP A 4 -1.98 -28.40 -10.21
C ASP A 4 -2.36 -26.90 -10.16
N VAL A 5 -2.41 -26.29 -8.98
CA VAL A 5 -2.74 -24.86 -8.80
C VAL A 5 -1.55 -24.11 -8.20
N GLY A 6 -1.16 -24.45 -6.97
CA GLY A 6 -0.05 -23.78 -6.30
C GLY A 6 -0.05 -23.84 -4.78
N HIS A 7 0.63 -22.89 -4.15
CA HIS A 7 0.83 -22.85 -2.71
C HIS A 7 -0.13 -21.84 -2.07
N LYS A 8 -1.03 -22.34 -1.22
CA LYS A 8 -1.98 -21.53 -0.46
C LYS A 8 -1.52 -21.39 0.99
N TYR A 9 -1.44 -20.16 1.45
CA TYR A 9 -1.06 -19.77 2.80
C TYR A 9 -2.29 -19.26 3.54
N TYR A 10 -2.41 -19.66 4.80
CA TYR A 10 -3.41 -19.18 5.74
C TYR A 10 -2.67 -18.41 6.83
N LEU A 11 -3.02 -17.15 7.01
CA LEU A 11 -2.30 -16.22 7.87
C LEU A 11 -3.27 -15.61 8.88
N GLU A 12 -2.81 -15.54 10.14
CA GLU A 12 -3.43 -14.75 11.19
C GLU A 12 -2.44 -13.65 11.57
N LEU A 13 -2.87 -12.39 11.43
CA LEU A 13 -2.03 -11.21 11.52
C LEU A 13 -2.69 -10.17 12.41
N VAL A 14 -1.88 -9.33 13.04
CA VAL A 14 -2.33 -8.09 13.68
C VAL A 14 -1.87 -6.93 12.80
N LEU A 15 -2.81 -6.10 12.36
CA LEU A 15 -2.53 -4.91 11.56
C LEU A 15 -2.52 -3.68 12.47
N GLU A 16 -1.55 -2.80 12.27
CA GLU A 16 -1.42 -1.51 12.95
C GLU A 16 -1.71 -0.39 11.94
N ASP A 17 -2.52 0.58 12.32
CA ASP A 17 -2.74 1.78 11.50
C ASP A 17 -1.50 2.69 11.57
N LEU A 18 -0.97 3.05 10.39
CA LEU A 18 0.19 3.93 10.28
C LEU A 18 -0.02 5.31 10.90
N LEU A 19 -1.25 5.82 10.85
CA LEU A 19 -1.61 7.14 11.35
C LEU A 19 -2.04 7.12 12.82
N ASP A 20 -2.36 5.93 13.35
CA ASP A 20 -2.87 5.73 14.70
C ASP A 20 -2.33 4.41 15.27
N LYS A 21 -1.08 4.45 15.75
CA LYS A 21 -0.34 3.23 16.15
C LYS A 21 -0.97 2.45 17.31
N ASP A 22 -1.84 3.09 18.07
CA ASP A 22 -2.58 2.45 19.16
C ASP A 22 -3.81 1.69 18.63
N ASN A 23 -4.22 1.94 17.38
CA ASN A 23 -5.32 1.26 16.72
C ASN A 23 -4.81 0.01 15.99
N THR A 24 -5.07 -1.16 16.59
CA THR A 24 -4.72 -2.46 16.02
C THR A 24 -5.96 -3.31 15.77
N VAL A 25 -5.96 -4.04 14.67
CA VAL A 25 -7.06 -4.94 14.29
C VAL A 25 -6.52 -6.32 13.92
N ASN A 26 -7.30 -7.36 14.19
CA ASN A 26 -6.95 -8.71 13.76
C ASN A 26 -7.34 -8.90 12.30
N CYS A 27 -6.52 -9.63 11.55
CA CYS A 27 -6.75 -9.95 10.16
C CYS A 27 -6.46 -11.43 9.92
N THR A 28 -7.41 -12.12 9.31
CA THR A 28 -7.18 -13.45 8.74
C THR A 28 -7.08 -13.31 7.24
N ALA A 29 -6.04 -13.87 6.63
CA ALA A 29 -5.81 -13.77 5.20
C ALA A 29 -5.48 -15.14 4.59
N GLU A 30 -5.93 -15.31 3.35
CA GLU A 30 -5.56 -16.43 2.49
C GLU A 30 -4.83 -15.87 1.27
N VAL A 31 -3.63 -16.41 1.00
CA VAL A 31 -2.81 -16.01 -0.16
C VAL A 31 -2.48 -17.24 -0.98
N LEU A 32 -2.84 -17.24 -2.27
CA LEU A 32 -2.52 -18.31 -3.21
C LEU A 32 -1.51 -17.83 -4.25
N TYR A 33 -0.33 -18.44 -4.25
CA TYR A 33 0.67 -18.30 -5.30
C TYR A 33 0.51 -19.39 -6.35
N HIS A 34 0.40 -19.01 -7.63
CA HIS A 34 0.16 -19.92 -8.75
C HIS A 34 1.47 -20.50 -9.29
N LEU A 35 1.69 -21.81 -9.12
CA LEU A 35 2.92 -22.48 -9.57
C LEU A 35 2.98 -22.65 -11.09
N GLY A 36 1.83 -22.92 -11.71
CA GLY A 36 1.72 -23.18 -13.15
C GLY A 36 1.79 -21.92 -14.03
N ASN A 37 1.66 -20.73 -13.45
CA ASN A 37 1.68 -19.48 -14.18
C ASN A 37 2.29 -18.35 -13.35
N LYS A 38 3.60 -18.18 -13.49
CA LYS A 38 4.40 -17.17 -12.78
C LYS A 38 4.05 -15.72 -13.13
N ASN A 39 3.22 -15.51 -14.15
CA ASN A 39 2.76 -14.18 -14.55
C ASN A 39 1.41 -13.80 -13.91
N LEU A 40 0.78 -14.72 -13.17
CA LEU A 40 -0.44 -14.42 -12.42
C LEU A 40 -0.09 -13.84 -11.06
N ALA A 41 -0.75 -12.74 -10.73
CA ALA A 41 -0.71 -12.20 -9.39
C ALA A 41 -1.29 -13.19 -8.37
N PRO A 42 -0.84 -13.15 -7.11
CA PRO A 42 -1.41 -13.99 -6.06
C PRO A 42 -2.87 -13.63 -5.81
N ASP A 43 -3.71 -14.63 -5.61
CA ASP A 43 -5.07 -14.41 -5.13
C ASP A 43 -5.03 -14.16 -3.63
N VAL A 44 -5.70 -13.09 -3.20
CA VAL A 44 -5.71 -12.66 -1.80
C VAL A 44 -7.14 -12.49 -1.36
N GLN A 45 -7.51 -13.17 -0.28
CA GLN A 45 -8.75 -12.96 0.44
C GLN A 45 -8.40 -12.62 1.88
N PHE A 46 -9.14 -11.71 2.50
CA PHE A 46 -8.89 -11.37 3.89
C PHE A 46 -10.18 -10.93 4.58
N THR A 47 -10.20 -11.11 5.89
CA THR A 47 -11.25 -10.66 6.80
C THR A 47 -10.60 -9.90 7.93
N ILE A 48 -11.13 -8.72 8.24
CA ILE A 48 -10.69 -7.90 9.35
C ILE A 48 -11.72 -8.03 10.47
N ASP A 49 -11.23 -8.26 11.69
CA ASP A 49 -12.03 -8.25 12.90
C ASP A 49 -11.72 -6.95 13.68
N GLY A 50 -12.65 -6.01 13.61
CA GLY A 50 -12.53 -4.67 14.16
C GLY A 50 -12.99 -3.58 13.19
N GLU A 51 -12.96 -2.33 13.66
CA GLU A 51 -13.27 -1.15 12.83
C GLU A 51 -11.97 -0.42 12.46
N LEU A 52 -11.83 -0.15 11.16
CA LEU A 52 -10.78 0.75 10.68
C LEU A 52 -11.27 2.19 10.78
N LYS A 53 -10.38 3.09 11.19
CA LYS A 53 -10.67 4.51 11.32
C LYS A 53 -10.92 5.11 9.93
N ASN A 54 -11.94 5.95 9.82
CA ASN A 54 -12.24 6.68 8.60
C ASN A 54 -11.43 8.00 8.55
N THR A 55 -10.86 8.30 7.37
CA THR A 55 -10.02 9.49 7.11
C THR A 55 -10.67 10.52 6.17
N ASP A 56 -11.98 10.43 5.91
CA ASP A 56 -12.71 11.19 4.89
C ASP A 56 -12.50 12.71 5.00
N GLU A 57 -12.45 13.26 6.21
CA GLU A 57 -12.22 14.70 6.42
C GLU A 57 -10.81 15.12 5.97
N ALA A 58 -9.79 14.35 6.37
CA ALA A 58 -8.40 14.60 6.00
C ALA A 58 -8.19 14.40 4.48
N ASP A 59 -8.79 13.35 3.91
CA ASP A 59 -8.74 13.06 2.48
C ASP A 59 -9.42 14.16 1.66
N LYS A 60 -10.56 14.68 2.14
CA LYS A 60 -11.26 15.81 1.51
C LYS A 60 -10.43 17.09 1.56
N ILE A 61 -9.76 17.37 2.67
CA ILE A 61 -8.85 18.52 2.79
C ILE A 61 -7.71 18.39 1.77
N PHE A 62 -7.08 17.23 1.71
CA PHE A 62 -5.99 16.95 0.77
C PHE A 62 -6.46 17.09 -0.69
N TYR A 63 -7.61 16.51 -1.03
CA TYR A 63 -8.21 16.62 -2.35
C TYR A 63 -8.49 18.08 -2.76
N ASN A 64 -9.09 18.86 -1.87
CA ASN A 64 -9.37 20.26 -2.13
C ASN A 64 -8.09 21.07 -2.30
N ARG A 65 -7.05 20.79 -1.49
CA ARG A 65 -5.73 21.41 -1.63
C ARG A 65 -5.12 21.14 -2.99
N LEU A 66 -5.12 19.89 -3.46
CA LEU A 66 -4.59 19.53 -4.79
C LEU A 66 -5.37 20.20 -5.92
N LYS A 67 -6.69 20.36 -5.77
CA LYS A 67 -7.54 21.07 -6.73
C LYS A 67 -7.29 22.58 -6.77
N SER A 68 -6.89 23.18 -5.67
CA SER A 68 -6.68 24.63 -5.58
C SER A 68 -5.28 25.08 -5.99
N LEU A 69 -4.37 24.16 -6.35
CA LEU A 69 -3.03 24.52 -6.76
C LEU A 69 -3.05 25.32 -8.08
N GLU A 70 -2.38 26.48 -8.09
CA GLU A 70 -2.22 27.30 -9.30
C GLU A 70 -1.35 26.63 -10.37
N LYS A 71 -0.46 25.72 -9.95
CA LYS A 71 0.44 24.96 -10.79
C LYS A 71 0.37 23.49 -10.44
N GLU A 72 0.55 22.63 -11.44
CA GLU A 72 0.66 21.19 -11.25
C GLU A 72 1.71 20.86 -10.18
N LEU A 73 1.34 19.99 -9.24
CA LEU A 73 2.29 19.46 -8.27
C LEU A 73 3.37 18.65 -9.01
N VAL A 74 4.63 19.00 -8.78
CA VAL A 74 5.80 18.23 -9.22
C VAL A 74 6.75 18.07 -8.04
N ALA A 75 7.13 16.84 -7.72
CA ALA A 75 8.05 16.55 -6.62
C ALA A 75 8.92 15.32 -6.94
N GLU A 76 10.07 15.23 -6.28
CA GLU A 76 11.07 14.19 -6.52
C GLU A 76 11.69 13.73 -5.21
N ASN A 77 12.21 12.49 -5.22
CA ASN A 77 12.97 11.89 -4.12
C ASN A 77 12.24 11.98 -2.75
N ILE A 78 11.09 11.31 -2.64
CA ILE A 78 10.28 11.24 -1.40
C ILE A 78 10.27 9.80 -0.88
N PRO A 79 10.78 9.49 0.33
CA PRO A 79 11.56 10.35 1.22
C PRO A 79 12.91 10.78 0.61
N ASP A 80 13.54 11.81 1.17
CA ASP A 80 14.88 12.24 0.74
C ASP A 80 15.97 11.21 1.12
N SER A 81 17.24 11.48 0.80
CA SER A 81 18.35 10.57 1.11
C SER A 81 18.59 10.33 2.60
N HIS A 82 17.96 11.11 3.47
CA HIS A 82 18.02 10.98 4.93
C HIS A 82 16.73 10.39 5.51
N GLY A 83 15.77 10.01 4.68
CA GLY A 83 14.48 9.47 5.11
C GLY A 83 13.45 10.53 5.49
N ASN A 84 13.67 11.80 5.19
CA ASN A 84 12.73 12.86 5.54
C ASN A 84 11.64 13.01 4.48
N VAL A 85 10.42 13.30 4.95
CA VAL A 85 9.28 13.70 4.13
C VAL A 85 8.77 15.02 4.69
N SER A 86 8.64 16.04 3.84
CA SER A 86 8.04 17.31 4.27
C SER A 86 6.55 17.10 4.59
N PRO A 87 5.98 17.75 5.62
CA PRO A 87 4.56 17.57 5.98
C PRO A 87 3.60 17.80 4.82
N GLU A 88 3.95 18.69 3.90
CA GLU A 88 3.17 19.00 2.70
C GLU A 88 3.08 17.83 1.70
N LEU A 89 4.08 16.95 1.68
CA LEU A 89 4.19 15.80 0.77
C LEU A 89 3.80 14.49 1.45
N GLU A 90 3.53 14.50 2.76
CA GLU A 90 3.13 13.31 3.51
C GLU A 90 1.89 12.62 2.91
N PRO A 91 0.80 13.33 2.54
CA PRO A 91 -0.35 12.67 1.92
C PRO A 91 -0.04 12.05 0.55
N ILE A 92 0.91 12.65 -0.19
CA ILE A 92 1.37 12.11 -1.49
C ILE A 92 2.21 10.85 -1.27
N HIS A 93 3.03 10.83 -0.22
CA HIS A 93 3.81 9.67 0.16
C HIS A 93 2.90 8.50 0.57
N LEU A 94 1.89 8.75 1.41
CA LEU A 94 0.90 7.75 1.81
C LEU A 94 0.08 7.24 0.61
N LEU A 95 -0.33 8.12 -0.30
CA LEU A 95 -1.01 7.74 -1.54
C LEU A 95 -0.13 6.83 -2.41
N ALA A 96 1.15 7.14 -2.55
CA ALA A 96 2.08 6.29 -3.28
C ALA A 96 2.29 4.94 -2.58
N TRP A 97 2.32 4.91 -1.25
CA TRP A 97 2.42 3.67 -0.48
C TRP A 97 1.20 2.77 -0.73
N ALA A 98 -0.01 3.34 -0.66
CA ALA A 98 -1.26 2.63 -0.99
C ALA A 98 -1.27 2.11 -2.44
N ALA A 99 -0.90 2.95 -3.41
CA ALA A 99 -0.82 2.56 -4.83
C ALA A 99 0.26 1.49 -5.08
N SER A 100 1.39 1.56 -4.37
CA SER A 100 2.47 0.57 -4.47
C SER A 100 2.03 -0.81 -4.01
N GLY A 101 1.10 -0.92 -3.06
CA GLY A 101 0.53 -2.19 -2.62
C GLY A 101 -0.09 -2.99 -3.78
N TYR A 102 -0.73 -2.33 -4.74
CA TYR A 102 -1.22 -2.98 -5.96
C TYR A 102 -0.07 -3.54 -6.80
N VAL A 103 0.96 -2.74 -7.07
CA VAL A 103 2.12 -3.14 -7.87
C VAL A 103 2.89 -4.30 -7.20
N ILE A 104 3.10 -4.21 -5.90
CA ILE A 104 3.73 -5.25 -5.09
C ILE A 104 2.92 -6.53 -5.22
N ARG A 105 1.61 -6.49 -4.95
CA ARG A 105 0.74 -7.67 -5.09
C ARG A 105 0.84 -8.27 -6.49
N GLN A 106 0.74 -7.47 -7.55
CA GLN A 106 0.76 -7.97 -8.92
C GLN A 106 2.05 -8.71 -9.30
N ASN A 107 3.18 -8.34 -8.68
CA ASN A 107 4.49 -8.88 -9.04
C ASN A 107 5.06 -9.83 -7.98
N SER A 108 4.36 -10.04 -6.85
CA SER A 108 4.83 -10.90 -5.76
C SER A 108 4.81 -12.37 -6.15
N THR A 109 5.91 -13.05 -5.81
CA THR A 109 6.07 -14.50 -5.79
C THR A 109 6.54 -14.94 -4.39
N GLU A 110 6.57 -16.24 -4.12
CA GLU A 110 7.09 -16.78 -2.86
C GLU A 110 8.57 -16.43 -2.59
N ASN A 111 9.32 -16.03 -3.62
CA ASN A 111 10.75 -15.69 -3.51
C ASN A 111 11.04 -14.19 -3.53
N THR A 112 10.00 -13.36 -3.45
CA THR A 112 10.15 -11.89 -3.50
C THR A 112 9.69 -11.24 -2.22
N THR A 113 10.35 -10.16 -1.84
CA THR A 113 9.92 -9.28 -0.76
C THR A 113 10.12 -7.85 -1.22
N PHE A 114 9.03 -7.22 -1.67
CA PHE A 114 9.07 -5.87 -2.20
C PHE A 114 8.65 -4.84 -1.15
N HIS A 115 9.33 -3.70 -1.17
CA HIS A 115 8.99 -2.53 -0.39
C HIS A 115 9.11 -1.28 -1.26
N LEU A 116 8.22 -0.31 -1.08
CA LEU A 116 8.39 1.01 -1.67
C LEU A 116 9.55 1.73 -0.97
N ALA A 117 10.67 1.89 -1.66
CA ALA A 117 11.83 2.58 -1.12
C ALA A 117 11.71 4.10 -1.21
N GLN A 118 11.25 4.61 -2.35
CA GLN A 118 11.21 6.04 -2.65
C GLN A 118 10.33 6.31 -3.88
N ILE A 119 9.60 7.42 -3.85
CA ILE A 119 9.04 8.07 -5.03
C ILE A 119 10.16 8.84 -5.72
N LYS A 120 10.60 8.35 -6.88
CA LYS A 120 11.67 9.03 -7.61
C LYS A 120 11.21 10.37 -8.20
N HIS A 121 10.03 10.38 -8.79
CA HIS A 121 9.40 11.55 -9.39
C HIS A 121 7.88 11.36 -9.36
N VAL A 122 7.14 12.43 -9.06
CA VAL A 122 5.68 12.48 -9.15
C VAL A 122 5.27 13.80 -9.79
N LYS A 123 4.30 13.72 -10.69
CA LYS A 123 3.72 14.86 -11.38
C LYS A 123 2.20 14.71 -11.43
N GLN A 124 1.48 15.76 -11.05
CA GLN A 124 0.05 15.88 -11.26
C GLN A 124 -0.26 16.03 -12.75
N VAL A 125 -1.29 15.31 -13.21
CA VAL A 125 -1.78 15.28 -14.61
C VAL A 125 -3.23 15.70 -14.71
#